data_AF-A0A836L9I5-F1
#
_entry.id   AF-A0A836L9I5-F1
#
_cell.length_a   1.000
_cell.length_b   1.000
_cell.length_c   1.000
_cell.angle_alpha   90.00
_cell.angle_beta   90.00
_cell.angle_gamma   90.00
#
_symmetry.space_group_name_H-M   'P 1'
#
loop_
_entity.id
_entity.type
_entity.pdbx_description
1 polymer ?
#
loop_
_entity_poly.entity_id
_entity_poly.type
_entity_poly.pdbx_seq_one_letter_code
_entity_poly.pdbx_strand_id
1 'polypeptide(L)'
;MGKNPPKWLPGERVKETILLQRRSVEQLRADRVLRKDKLQERRDRHKSKLDAKRKRRLSTKKFISAQTILKHAQRKERQGRTFQKIGEKVEGRRRRAHFGELKKRLRESPVRLVVRAKGSQIPPEVASAFKKLGLLKIYSARLISLTPRTEKLIEQLTPFSIVGEPDRAQLESLLRTRASLYNEETQTKRLISGNLLLEQALGQYNVLCIEDLVETIATNGEHVEEVLRHIAPFDFHPPRQLFVERHRSVHQKLEIVNKDSFAAYLSDQLQLTAKKQRKAAATAKKSKTASVKRRAA
;
A
#
# COMPACT_ATOMS: atom_id res chain seq x y z
N MET A 1 -21.79 13.03 -53.59
CA MET A 1 -21.92 11.70 -54.20
C MET A 1 -20.74 11.50 -55.13
N GLY A 2 -19.90 10.50 -54.88
CA GLY A 2 -18.73 10.22 -55.72
C GLY A 2 -17.96 9.03 -55.15
N LYS A 3 -18.53 7.84 -55.27
CA LYS A 3 -17.83 6.60 -54.92
C LYS A 3 -16.71 6.40 -55.93
N ASN A 4 -15.51 6.07 -55.45
CA ASN A 4 -14.39 5.76 -56.35
C ASN A 4 -14.78 4.59 -57.27
N PRO A 5 -14.46 4.67 -58.58
CA PRO A 5 -14.81 3.64 -59.53
C PRO A 5 -14.13 2.29 -59.21
N PRO A 6 -14.77 1.15 -59.53
CA PRO A 6 -14.30 -0.18 -59.17
C PRO A 6 -13.00 -0.59 -59.90
N LYS A 7 -12.20 -1.45 -59.26
CA LYS A 7 -10.81 -1.79 -59.60
C LYS A 7 -10.53 -2.37 -61.00
N TRP A 8 -11.53 -2.67 -61.82
CA TRP A 8 -11.38 -3.44 -63.06
C TRP A 8 -11.58 -2.62 -64.35
N LEU A 9 -11.75 -1.30 -64.26
CA LEU A 9 -11.85 -0.42 -65.43
C LEU A 9 -10.49 -0.35 -66.17
N PRO A 10 -10.45 -0.60 -67.50
CA PRO A 10 -9.25 -0.50 -68.31
C PRO A 10 -8.99 0.97 -68.66
N GLY A 11 -8.27 1.64 -67.76
CA GLY A 11 -7.60 2.91 -68.01
C GLY A 11 -6.26 2.84 -67.28
N GLU A 12 -5.20 3.36 -67.88
CA GLU A 12 -3.88 3.41 -67.25
C GLU A 12 -3.99 4.06 -65.87
N ARG A 13 -3.97 3.23 -64.84
CA ARG A 13 -3.95 3.70 -63.46
C ARG A 13 -2.54 4.23 -63.24
N VAL A 14 -2.38 5.53 -63.49
CA VAL A 14 -1.20 6.29 -63.13
C VAL A 14 -0.86 5.88 -61.69
N LYS A 15 0.29 5.21 -61.49
CA LYS A 15 0.68 4.66 -60.17
C LYS A 15 0.44 5.72 -59.11
N GLU A 16 -0.22 5.38 -57.99
CA GLU A 16 -0.59 6.33 -56.93
C GLU A 16 0.60 7.22 -56.46
N THR A 17 1.83 6.73 -56.66
CA THR A 17 3.11 7.44 -56.48
C THR A 17 3.34 8.65 -57.38
N ILE A 18 2.61 8.80 -58.48
CA ILE A 18 2.70 9.92 -59.44
C ILE A 18 1.64 10.99 -59.09
N LEU A 19 0.50 10.58 -58.51
CA LEU A 19 -0.57 11.48 -58.05
C LEU A 19 -0.27 12.10 -56.67
N LEU A 20 0.54 11.43 -55.84
CA LEU A 20 1.05 12.00 -54.60
C LEU A 20 2.13 13.03 -54.93
N GLN A 21 1.83 14.32 -54.73
CA GLN A 21 2.85 15.37 -54.75
C GLN A 21 4.00 14.96 -53.82
N ARG A 22 5.18 14.72 -54.40
CA ARG A 22 6.39 14.45 -53.62
C ARG A 22 6.65 15.70 -52.79
N ARG A 23 6.55 15.57 -51.47
CA ARG A 23 7.00 16.63 -50.56
C ARG A 23 8.42 16.98 -50.94
N SER A 24 8.70 18.28 -51.11
CA SER A 24 10.05 18.71 -51.41
C SER A 24 11.00 18.25 -50.30
N VAL A 25 12.27 18.03 -50.64
CA VAL A 25 13.28 17.62 -49.64
C VAL A 25 13.32 18.62 -48.48
N GLU A 26 13.06 19.89 -48.76
CA GLU A 26 12.93 20.97 -47.79
C GLU A 26 11.73 20.78 -46.84
N GLN A 27 10.56 20.43 -47.37
CA GLN A 27 9.37 20.12 -46.55
C GLN A 27 9.61 18.90 -45.65
N LEU A 28 10.29 17.86 -46.14
CA LEU A 28 10.64 16.68 -45.34
C LEU A 28 11.66 17.02 -44.24
N ARG A 29 12.62 17.91 -44.53
CA ARG A 29 13.57 18.42 -43.54
C ARG A 29 12.87 19.26 -42.47
N ALA A 30 11.97 20.16 -42.87
CA ALA A 30 11.17 20.98 -41.96
C ALA A 30 10.29 20.11 -41.04
N ASP A 31 9.58 19.12 -41.59
CA ASP A 31 8.79 18.17 -40.82
C ASP A 31 9.62 17.38 -39.80
N ARG A 32 10.84 16.99 -40.17
CA ARG A 32 11.76 16.27 -39.28
C ARG A 32 12.21 17.14 -38.10
N VAL A 33 12.53 18.41 -38.35
CA VAL A 33 12.88 19.38 -37.31
C VAL A 33 11.69 19.63 -36.39
N LEU A 34 10.50 19.89 -36.93
CA LEU A 34 9.27 20.09 -36.15
C LEU A 34 8.93 18.88 -35.26
N ARG A 35 9.13 17.65 -35.75
CA ARG A 35 8.95 16.44 -34.94
C ARG A 35 9.96 16.36 -33.80
N LYS A 36 11.22 16.70 -34.05
CA LYS A 36 12.28 16.74 -33.02
C LYS A 36 11.96 17.79 -31.95
N ASP A 37 11.56 18.99 -32.36
CA ASP A 37 11.22 20.09 -31.45
C ASP A 37 9.99 19.76 -30.60
N LYS A 38 8.94 19.18 -31.19
CA LYS A 38 7.76 18.70 -30.44
C LYS A 38 8.12 17.61 -29.42
N LEU A 39 9.04 16.72 -29.75
CA LEU A 39 9.49 15.66 -28.84
C LEU A 39 10.34 16.24 -27.71
N GLN A 40 11.18 17.23 -28.02
CA GLN A 40 11.98 17.97 -27.04
C GLN A 40 11.08 18.77 -26.09
N GLU A 41 10.08 19.49 -26.61
CA GLU A 41 9.09 20.22 -25.82
C GLU A 41 8.31 19.28 -24.88
N ARG A 42 7.92 18.08 -25.35
CA ARG A 42 7.29 17.06 -24.50
C ARG A 42 8.21 16.61 -23.36
N ARG A 43 9.51 16.41 -23.63
CA ARG A 43 10.51 16.06 -22.61
C ARG A 43 10.69 17.19 -21.61
N ASP A 44 10.79 18.44 -22.07
CA ASP A 44 10.98 19.61 -21.22
C ASP A 44 9.75 19.88 -20.34
N ARG A 45 8.53 19.75 -20.89
CA ARG A 45 7.27 19.78 -20.13
C ARG A 45 7.20 18.68 -19.08
N HIS A 46 7.69 17.47 -19.38
CA HIS A 46 7.72 16.38 -18.41
C HIS A 46 8.73 16.67 -17.30
N LYS A 47 9.92 17.16 -17.65
CA LYS A 47 10.97 17.55 -16.71
C LYS A 47 10.52 18.68 -15.78
N SER A 48 9.93 19.75 -16.33
CA SER A 48 9.41 20.87 -15.54
C SER A 48 8.30 20.44 -14.58
N LYS A 49 7.41 19.53 -15.00
CA LYS A 49 6.40 18.93 -14.11
C LYS A 49 7.02 18.12 -12.98
N LEU A 50 8.06 17.33 -13.26
CA LEU A 50 8.78 16.57 -12.23
C LEU A 50 9.50 17.49 -11.25
N ASP A 51 10.15 18.54 -11.74
CA ASP A 51 10.87 19.51 -10.92
C ASP A 51 9.90 20.35 -10.06
N ALA A 52 8.75 20.75 -10.60
CA ALA A 52 7.69 21.39 -9.82
C ALA A 52 7.16 20.46 -8.71
N LYS A 53 6.96 19.16 -9.00
CA LYS A 53 6.60 18.16 -7.98
C LYS A 53 7.69 18.00 -6.93
N ARG A 54 8.98 18.00 -7.31
CA ARG A 54 10.12 17.95 -6.37
C ARG A 54 10.17 19.18 -5.47
N LYS A 55 10.06 20.39 -6.05
CA LYS A 55 10.02 21.66 -5.29
C LYS A 55 8.86 21.69 -4.30
N ARG A 56 7.64 21.31 -4.73
CA ARG A 56 6.47 21.17 -3.83
C ARG A 56 6.70 20.15 -2.72
N ARG A 57 7.34 19.00 -3.02
CA ARG A 57 7.68 18.00 -2.00
C ARG A 57 8.74 18.51 -1.01
N LEU A 58 9.69 19.32 -1.46
CA LEU A 58 10.69 19.92 -0.58
C LEU A 58 10.07 20.99 0.32
N SER A 59 9.21 21.86 -0.22
CA SER A 59 8.54 22.89 0.58
C SER A 59 7.50 22.33 1.57
N THR A 60 6.90 21.18 1.26
CA THR A 60 5.96 20.49 2.16
C THR A 60 6.62 19.59 3.20
N LYS A 61 7.93 19.32 3.09
CA LYS A 61 8.66 18.59 4.13
C LYS A 61 8.76 19.48 5.37
N LYS A 62 7.98 19.12 6.39
CA LYS A 62 8.08 19.73 7.72
C LYS A 62 9.49 19.49 8.26
N PHE A 63 10.08 20.52 8.88
CA PHE A 63 11.33 20.38 9.61
C PHE A 63 11.16 19.30 10.69
N ILE A 64 12.08 18.34 10.71
CA ILE A 64 12.09 17.25 11.67
C ILE A 64 13.15 17.59 12.72
N SER A 65 12.72 17.81 13.97
CA SER A 65 13.63 18.15 15.07
C SER A 65 14.63 17.02 15.34
N ALA A 66 15.87 17.36 15.67
CA ALA A 66 16.91 16.39 16.04
C ALA A 66 16.45 15.43 17.16
N GLN A 67 15.66 15.93 18.12
CA GLN A 67 15.09 15.11 19.19
C GLN A 67 14.16 14.01 18.65
N THR A 68 13.37 14.30 17.61
CA THR A 68 12.48 13.31 17.00
C THR A 68 13.26 12.23 16.25
N ILE A 69 14.35 12.60 15.59
CA ILE A 69 15.28 11.66 14.93
C ILE A 69 15.89 10.73 15.97
N LEU A 70 16.38 11.27 17.08
CA LEU A 70 16.95 10.49 18.18
C LEU A 70 15.91 9.53 18.78
N LYS A 71 14.69 10.00 19.07
CA LYS A 71 13.60 9.14 19.57
C LYS A 71 13.25 8.02 18.60
N HIS A 72 13.26 8.28 17.29
CA HIS A 72 13.04 7.25 16.28
C HIS A 72 14.18 6.22 16.24
N ALA A 73 15.43 6.67 16.33
CA ALA A 73 16.60 5.79 16.39
C ALA A 73 16.55 4.87 17.63
N GLN A 74 16.35 5.44 18.82
CA GLN A 74 16.24 4.69 20.07
C GLN A 74 15.07 3.68 20.02
N ARG A 75 13.93 4.07 19.44
CA ARG A 75 12.80 3.16 19.26
C ARG A 75 13.16 1.98 18.35
N LYS A 76 13.85 2.23 17.23
CA LYS A 76 14.28 1.16 16.31
C LYS A 76 15.23 0.20 17.01
N GLU A 77 16.18 0.70 17.78
CA GLU A 77 17.11 -0.13 18.52
C GLU A 77 16.40 -1.03 19.54
N ARG A 78 15.48 -0.47 20.34
CA ARG A 78 14.64 -1.24 21.27
C ARG A 78 13.82 -2.31 20.55
N GLN A 79 13.26 -1.98 19.38
CA GLN A 79 12.52 -2.93 18.54
C GLN A 79 13.41 -4.04 17.96
N GLY A 80 14.66 -3.73 17.59
CA GLY A 80 15.64 -4.74 17.16
C GLY A 80 15.98 -5.70 18.29
N ARG A 81 16.31 -5.18 19.48
CA ARG A 81 16.61 -6.01 20.66
C ARG A 81 15.43 -6.91 21.04
N THR A 82 14.19 -6.42 20.97
CA THR A 82 12.99 -7.25 21.24
C THR A 82 12.80 -8.34 20.18
N PHE A 83 13.03 -8.03 18.90
CA PHE A 83 12.99 -9.02 17.82
C PHE A 83 14.01 -10.16 18.00
N GLN A 84 15.24 -9.83 18.38
CA GLN A 84 16.28 -10.81 18.68
C GLN A 84 15.91 -11.69 19.89
N LYS A 85 15.51 -11.06 21.01
CA LYS A 85 15.09 -11.76 22.23
C LYS A 85 13.93 -12.72 22.00
N ILE A 86 12.95 -12.36 21.16
CA ILE A 86 11.87 -13.28 20.80
C ILE A 86 12.45 -14.50 20.11
N GLY A 87 13.34 -14.29 19.12
CA GLY A 87 13.98 -15.38 18.38
C GLY A 87 14.76 -16.35 19.28
N GLU A 88 15.54 -15.82 20.22
CA GLU A 88 16.28 -16.61 21.20
C GLU A 88 15.34 -17.42 22.11
N LYS A 89 14.22 -16.82 22.54
CA LYS A 89 13.19 -17.54 23.31
C LYS A 89 12.59 -18.69 22.52
N VAL A 90 12.26 -18.49 21.25
CA VAL A 90 11.73 -19.57 20.40
C VAL A 90 12.75 -20.69 20.25
N GLU A 91 14.01 -20.36 19.97
CA GLU A 91 15.07 -21.35 19.85
C GLU A 91 15.32 -22.11 21.15
N GLY A 92 15.32 -21.42 22.28
CA GLY A 92 15.45 -22.05 23.60
C GLY A 92 14.27 -22.98 23.92
N ARG A 93 13.05 -22.65 23.49
CA ARG A 93 11.90 -23.58 23.58
C ARG A 93 12.09 -24.77 22.66
N ARG A 94 12.51 -24.54 21.41
CA ARG A 94 12.72 -25.59 20.41
C ARG A 94 13.81 -26.60 20.82
N ARG A 95 14.90 -26.14 21.43
CA ARG A 95 15.97 -27.02 21.93
C ARG A 95 15.52 -27.92 23.08
N ARG A 96 14.53 -27.47 23.87
CA ARG A 96 13.96 -28.22 24.99
C ARG A 96 12.83 -29.16 24.57
N ALA A 97 12.10 -28.81 23.52
CA ALA A 97 10.99 -29.61 23.01
C ALA A 97 11.49 -30.86 22.27
N HIS A 98 10.78 -31.97 22.42
CA HIS A 98 11.02 -33.16 21.62
C HIS A 98 10.61 -32.91 20.16
N PHE A 99 11.42 -33.36 19.20
CA PHE A 99 11.19 -33.07 17.78
C PHE A 99 9.82 -33.58 17.29
N GLY A 100 9.37 -34.73 17.79
CA GLY A 100 8.06 -35.31 17.47
C GLY A 100 6.89 -34.45 17.94
N GLU A 101 6.99 -33.86 19.14
CA GLU A 101 5.95 -33.00 19.71
C GLU A 101 5.86 -31.67 18.95
N LEU A 102 7.01 -31.10 18.60
CA LEU A 102 7.06 -29.91 17.76
C LEU A 102 6.38 -30.14 16.41
N LYS A 103 6.68 -31.27 15.76
CA LYS A 103 6.06 -31.63 14.47
C LYS A 103 4.55 -31.80 14.60
N LYS A 104 4.07 -32.35 15.72
CA LYS A 104 2.63 -32.50 16.00
C LYS A 104 1.95 -31.13 16.14
N ARG A 105 2.50 -30.24 16.96
CA ARG A 105 1.98 -28.86 17.14
C ARG A 105 1.94 -28.07 15.83
N LEU A 106 2.96 -28.23 14.97
CA LEU A 106 3.00 -27.56 13.67
C LEU A 106 2.02 -28.16 12.65
N ARG A 107 1.60 -29.42 12.82
CA ARG A 107 0.58 -30.05 11.96
C ARG A 107 -0.83 -29.60 12.29
N GLU A 108 -1.11 -29.25 13.55
CA GLU A 108 -2.43 -28.79 13.98
C GLU A 108 -2.83 -27.45 13.35
N SER A 109 -1.85 -26.56 13.16
CA SER A 109 -2.02 -25.28 12.46
C SER A 109 -0.94 -25.17 11.38
N PRO A 110 -1.23 -25.63 10.16
CA PRO A 110 -0.20 -25.78 9.14
C PRO A 110 0.10 -24.49 8.40
N VAL A 111 -0.86 -23.57 8.25
CA VAL A 111 -0.71 -22.38 7.41
C VAL A 111 -1.15 -21.14 8.16
N ARG A 112 -0.29 -20.11 8.17
CA ARG A 112 -0.60 -18.80 8.73
C ARG A 112 -0.67 -17.74 7.64
N LEU A 113 -1.66 -16.87 7.75
CA LEU A 113 -1.74 -15.62 7.01
C LEU A 113 -0.98 -14.54 7.80
N VAL A 114 0.12 -14.04 7.22
CA VAL A 114 0.92 -12.96 7.81
C VAL A 114 0.66 -11.68 7.05
N VAL A 115 0.11 -10.67 7.73
CA VAL A 115 -0.20 -9.35 7.19
C VAL A 115 0.73 -8.29 7.78
N ARG A 116 1.44 -7.54 6.94
CA ARG A 116 2.32 -6.47 7.41
C ARG A 116 1.53 -5.26 7.91
N ALA A 117 1.63 -4.98 9.21
CA ALA A 117 0.93 -3.85 9.83
C ALA A 117 1.80 -2.60 10.00
N LYS A 118 3.12 -2.75 10.13
CA LYS A 118 4.05 -1.64 10.36
C LYS A 118 4.67 -1.07 9.08
N GLY A 119 4.89 0.24 9.10
CA GLY A 119 5.44 1.03 7.99
C GLY A 119 6.97 1.01 7.89
N SER A 120 7.58 2.16 7.59
CA SER A 120 9.05 2.29 7.41
C SER A 120 9.82 2.43 8.74
N GLN A 121 9.11 2.72 9.84
CA GLN A 121 9.69 2.85 11.19
C GLN A 121 9.88 1.49 11.84
N ILE A 122 10.77 0.68 11.26
CA ILE A 122 11.08 -0.69 11.65
C ILE A 122 12.62 -0.82 11.70
N PRO A 123 13.20 -1.65 12.60
CA PRO A 123 14.63 -1.97 12.58
C PRO A 123 15.06 -2.72 11.30
N PRO A 124 16.34 -2.63 10.90
CA PRO A 124 16.83 -3.24 9.67
C PRO A 124 16.68 -4.77 9.67
N GLU A 125 16.83 -5.44 10.82
CA GLU A 125 16.67 -6.88 10.96
C GLU A 125 15.26 -7.37 10.60
N VAL A 126 14.25 -6.68 11.13
CA VAL A 126 12.83 -6.97 10.84
C VAL A 126 12.51 -6.64 9.38
N ALA A 127 13.08 -5.56 8.83
CA ALA A 127 12.92 -5.22 7.42
C ALA A 127 13.49 -6.32 6.50
N SER A 128 14.65 -6.88 6.85
CA SER A 128 15.24 -8.02 6.17
C SER A 128 14.37 -9.28 6.29
N ALA A 129 13.78 -9.54 7.46
CA ALA A 129 12.83 -10.64 7.65
C ALA A 129 11.57 -10.49 6.79
N PHE A 130 10.96 -9.29 6.73
CA PHE A 130 9.85 -9.02 5.83
C PHE A 130 10.23 -9.17 4.35
N LYS A 131 11.45 -8.75 3.96
CA LYS A 131 11.96 -8.92 2.60
C LYS A 131 12.09 -10.40 2.22
N LYS A 132 12.57 -11.26 3.14
CA LYS A 132 12.62 -12.72 2.93
C LYS A 132 11.25 -13.33 2.66
N LEU A 133 10.20 -12.80 3.31
CA LEU A 133 8.82 -13.24 3.08
C LEU A 133 8.17 -12.57 1.85
N GLY A 134 8.81 -11.60 1.21
CA GLY A 134 8.22 -10.82 0.11
C GLY A 134 7.24 -9.73 0.54
N LEU A 135 7.16 -9.41 1.84
CA LEU A 135 6.23 -8.44 2.42
C LEU A 135 6.79 -7.00 2.43
N LEU A 136 7.05 -6.45 1.24
CA LEU A 136 7.68 -5.13 1.09
C LEU A 136 6.71 -3.96 1.31
N LYS A 137 5.43 -4.13 0.99
CA LYS A 137 4.40 -3.08 1.09
C LYS A 137 3.67 -3.16 2.43
N ILE A 138 3.19 -2.03 2.94
CA ILE A 138 2.27 -2.01 4.10
C ILE A 138 0.96 -2.66 3.67
N TYR A 139 0.37 -3.49 4.53
CA TYR A 139 -0.82 -4.29 4.25
C TYR A 139 -0.62 -5.32 3.14
N SER A 140 0.62 -5.60 2.73
CA SER A 140 0.85 -6.84 2.00
C SER A 140 0.68 -8.04 2.94
N ALA A 141 0.20 -9.15 2.39
CA ALA A 141 0.07 -10.38 3.14
C ALA A 141 0.56 -11.58 2.35
N ARG A 142 0.94 -12.64 3.06
CA ARG A 142 1.37 -13.89 2.47
C ARG A 142 0.90 -15.06 3.32
N LEU A 143 0.45 -16.11 2.65
CA LEU A 143 0.20 -17.41 3.26
C LEU A 143 1.54 -18.13 3.39
N ILE A 144 1.86 -18.61 4.59
CA ILE A 144 3.14 -19.26 4.89
C ILE A 144 2.85 -20.56 5.62
N SER A 145 3.42 -21.65 5.10
CA SER A 145 3.43 -22.94 5.79
C SER A 145 4.36 -22.91 7.01
N LEU A 146 3.87 -23.47 8.10
CA LEU A 146 4.55 -23.56 9.38
C LEU A 146 5.44 -24.80 9.41
N THR A 147 6.73 -24.53 9.37
CA THR A 147 7.79 -25.51 9.51
C THR A 147 8.61 -25.15 10.75
N PRO A 148 9.42 -26.09 11.28
CA PRO A 148 10.36 -25.78 12.36
C PRO A 148 11.33 -24.63 12.02
N ARG A 149 11.52 -24.33 10.73
CA ARG A 149 12.36 -23.23 10.26
C ARG A 149 11.61 -21.91 10.17
N THR A 150 10.35 -21.92 9.70
CA THR A 150 9.55 -20.71 9.52
C THR A 150 8.87 -20.24 10.81
N GLU A 151 8.58 -21.14 11.76
CA GLU A 151 7.94 -20.83 13.04
C GLU A 151 8.70 -19.72 13.79
N LYS A 152 10.03 -19.86 13.93
CA LYS A 152 10.89 -18.84 14.58
C LYS A 152 10.69 -17.47 13.95
N LEU A 153 10.74 -17.39 12.62
CA LEU A 153 10.63 -16.11 11.90
C LEU A 153 9.24 -15.50 12.06
N ILE A 154 8.18 -16.30 12.02
CA ILE A 154 6.80 -15.82 12.17
C ILE A 154 6.56 -15.31 13.60
N GLU A 155 7.02 -16.04 14.61
CA GLU A 155 6.92 -15.62 16.01
C GLU A 155 7.70 -14.31 16.26
N GLN A 156 8.90 -14.18 15.69
CA GLN A 156 9.67 -12.93 15.76
C GLN A 156 8.95 -11.74 15.09
N LEU A 157 8.21 -11.99 14.01
CA LEU A 157 7.49 -10.96 13.26
C LEU A 157 6.12 -10.60 13.86
N THR A 158 5.61 -11.38 14.81
CA THR A 158 4.31 -11.17 15.47
C THR A 158 4.10 -9.74 16.02
N PRO A 159 5.08 -9.06 16.66
CA PRO A 159 4.88 -7.67 17.10
C PRO A 159 4.79 -6.62 15.96
N PHE A 160 5.18 -6.96 14.74
CA PHE A 160 5.22 -6.05 13.58
C PHE A 160 4.15 -6.38 12.52
N SER A 161 3.55 -7.54 12.61
CA SER A 161 2.58 -8.09 11.65
C SER A 161 1.35 -8.62 12.38
N ILE A 162 0.24 -8.72 11.68
CA ILE A 162 -0.94 -9.43 12.16
C ILE A 162 -0.82 -10.84 11.60
N VAL A 163 -0.77 -11.81 12.50
CA VAL A 163 -0.65 -13.23 12.15
C VAL A 163 -1.94 -13.90 12.59
N GLY A 164 -2.55 -14.66 11.69
CA GLY A 164 -3.76 -15.41 11.97
C GLY A 164 -3.88 -16.65 11.09
N GLU A 165 -4.82 -17.51 11.45
CA GLU A 165 -5.16 -18.71 10.70
C GLU A 165 -6.42 -18.41 9.89
N PRO A 166 -6.36 -18.50 8.55
CA PRO A 166 -7.55 -18.28 7.74
C PRO A 166 -8.48 -19.49 7.84
N ASP A 167 -9.77 -19.23 8.03
CA ASP A 167 -10.80 -20.25 7.87
C ASP A 167 -10.95 -20.63 6.38
N ARG A 168 -11.49 -21.82 6.08
CA ARG A 168 -11.63 -22.33 4.71
C ARG A 168 -12.41 -21.37 3.81
N ALA A 169 -13.53 -20.83 4.30
CA ALA A 169 -14.34 -19.86 3.56
C ALA A 169 -13.59 -18.52 3.33
N GLN A 170 -12.79 -18.10 4.32
CA GLN A 170 -11.96 -16.90 4.20
C GLN A 170 -10.83 -17.11 3.19
N LEU A 171 -10.22 -18.29 3.20
CA LEU A 171 -9.15 -18.67 2.28
C LEU A 171 -9.67 -18.73 0.84
N GLU A 172 -10.84 -19.33 0.62
CA GLU A 172 -11.47 -19.39 -0.69
C GLU A 172 -11.76 -17.99 -1.24
N SER A 173 -12.45 -17.15 -0.45
CA SER A 173 -12.76 -15.77 -0.87
C SER A 173 -11.49 -14.95 -1.14
N LEU A 174 -10.43 -15.14 -0.34
CA LEU A 174 -9.14 -14.49 -0.50
C LEU A 174 -8.44 -14.92 -1.78
N LEU A 175 -8.40 -16.22 -2.06
CA LEU A 175 -7.74 -16.75 -3.24
C LEU A 175 -8.49 -16.37 -4.51
N ARG A 176 -9.82 -16.53 -4.54
CA ARG A 176 -10.64 -16.15 -5.70
C ARG A 176 -10.52 -14.67 -6.06
N THR A 177 -10.44 -13.78 -5.08
CA THR A 177 -10.47 -12.32 -5.35
C THR A 177 -9.10 -11.71 -5.57
N ARG A 178 -8.04 -12.26 -4.98
CA ARG A 178 -6.73 -11.58 -4.89
C ARG A 178 -5.54 -12.47 -5.23
N ALA A 179 -5.72 -13.77 -5.46
CA ALA A 179 -4.59 -14.63 -5.77
C ALA A 179 -3.94 -14.25 -7.10
N SER A 180 -2.62 -14.20 -7.05
CA SER A 180 -1.79 -13.95 -8.21
C SER A 180 -0.62 -14.93 -8.17
N LEU A 181 -0.23 -15.41 -9.34
CA LEU A 181 0.93 -16.27 -9.51
C LEU A 181 2.18 -15.41 -9.63
N TYR A 182 3.24 -15.84 -8.97
CA TYR A 182 4.56 -15.24 -9.01
C TYR A 182 5.42 -15.99 -10.02
N ASN A 183 5.94 -15.24 -11.00
CA ASN A 183 6.90 -15.77 -11.96
C ASN A 183 8.30 -15.40 -11.50
N GLU A 184 9.11 -16.40 -11.15
CA GLU A 184 10.48 -16.16 -10.66
C GLU A 184 11.39 -15.58 -11.74
N GLU A 185 11.25 -16.05 -12.99
CA GLU A 185 12.07 -15.61 -14.13
C GLU A 185 11.89 -14.13 -14.46
N THR A 186 10.64 -13.66 -14.48
CA THR A 186 10.31 -12.27 -14.83
C THR A 186 10.15 -11.37 -13.61
N GLN A 187 10.16 -11.93 -12.40
CA GLN A 187 9.83 -11.25 -11.14
C GLN A 187 8.50 -10.49 -11.18
N THR A 188 7.57 -10.93 -12.02
CA THR A 188 6.25 -10.33 -12.18
C THR A 188 5.19 -11.17 -11.48
N LYS A 189 4.06 -10.51 -11.15
CA LYS A 189 2.87 -11.19 -10.65
C LYS A 189 1.74 -11.12 -11.68
N ARG A 190 1.07 -12.24 -11.92
CA ARG A 190 -0.06 -12.35 -12.84
C ARG A 190 -1.31 -12.78 -12.06
N LEU A 191 -2.41 -12.04 -12.19
CA LEU A 191 -3.67 -12.41 -11.56
C LEU A 191 -4.18 -13.74 -12.16
N ILE A 192 -4.71 -14.63 -11.32
CA ILE A 192 -5.34 -15.87 -11.78
C ILE A 192 -6.67 -15.50 -12.45
N SER A 193 -6.70 -15.59 -13.78
CA SER A 193 -7.90 -15.28 -14.58
C SER A 193 -8.68 -16.52 -15.03
N GLY A 194 -8.08 -17.71 -14.94
CA GLY A 194 -8.72 -18.97 -15.31
C GLY A 194 -7.84 -20.18 -14.98
N ASN A 195 -8.44 -21.37 -15.00
CA ASN A 195 -7.81 -22.61 -14.54
C ASN A 195 -6.55 -22.98 -15.34
N LEU A 196 -6.52 -22.73 -16.65
CA LEU A 196 -5.36 -23.01 -17.50
C LEU A 196 -4.06 -22.37 -17.00
N LEU A 197 -4.12 -21.13 -16.47
CA LEU A 197 -2.93 -20.47 -15.91
C LEU A 197 -2.47 -21.11 -14.60
N LEU A 198 -3.42 -21.62 -13.83
CA LEU A 198 -3.16 -22.29 -12.56
C LEU A 198 -2.56 -23.67 -12.81
N GLU A 199 -3.16 -24.46 -13.70
CA GLU A 199 -2.69 -25.77 -14.15
C GLU A 199 -1.27 -25.70 -14.73
N GLN A 200 -0.97 -24.68 -15.55
CA GLN A 200 0.38 -24.50 -16.09
C GLN A 200 1.44 -24.28 -15.00
N ALA A 201 1.08 -23.61 -13.90
CA ALA A 201 2.01 -23.30 -12.82
C ALA A 201 2.08 -24.39 -11.74
N LEU A 202 0.95 -25.04 -11.45
CA LEU A 202 0.78 -25.92 -10.28
C LEU A 202 0.30 -27.33 -10.64
N GLY A 203 0.11 -27.65 -11.91
CA GLY A 203 -0.37 -28.98 -12.35
C GLY A 203 0.54 -30.13 -11.94
N GLN A 204 1.85 -29.85 -11.73
CA GLN A 204 2.81 -30.81 -11.19
C GLN A 204 2.46 -31.26 -9.76
N TYR A 205 1.72 -30.45 -9.00
CA TYR A 205 1.31 -30.72 -7.62
C TYR A 205 -0.16 -31.18 -7.53
N ASN A 206 -0.76 -31.61 -8.65
CA ASN A 206 -2.17 -31.99 -8.76
C ASN A 206 -3.15 -30.88 -8.35
N VAL A 207 -2.79 -29.61 -8.58
CA VAL A 207 -3.67 -28.46 -8.34
C VAL A 207 -4.15 -27.92 -9.69
N LEU A 208 -5.41 -28.19 -10.02
CA LEU A 208 -6.00 -27.81 -11.31
C LEU A 208 -6.89 -26.57 -11.20
N CYS A 209 -7.64 -26.47 -10.11
CA CYS A 209 -8.53 -25.34 -9.86
C CYS A 209 -8.24 -24.62 -8.53
N ILE A 210 -8.92 -23.50 -8.29
CA ILE A 210 -8.75 -22.72 -7.05
C ILE A 210 -9.27 -23.50 -5.85
N GLU A 211 -10.27 -24.34 -6.05
CA GLU A 211 -10.86 -25.22 -5.05
C GLU A 211 -9.84 -26.27 -4.59
N ASP A 212 -9.12 -26.91 -5.52
CA ASP A 212 -8.00 -27.81 -5.20
C ASP A 212 -6.89 -27.07 -4.44
N LEU A 213 -6.64 -25.81 -4.80
CA LEU A 213 -5.65 -24.99 -4.11
C LEU A 213 -6.07 -24.71 -2.65
N VAL A 214 -7.35 -24.41 -2.42
CA VAL A 214 -7.91 -24.22 -1.07
C VAL A 214 -7.80 -25.50 -0.27
N GLU A 215 -8.19 -26.64 -0.84
CA GLU A 215 -8.12 -27.96 -0.20
C GLU A 215 -6.68 -28.31 0.19
N THR A 216 -5.75 -28.13 -0.73
CA THR A 216 -4.32 -28.40 -0.52
C THR A 216 -3.77 -27.59 0.65
N ILE A 217 -4.13 -26.30 0.73
CA ILE A 217 -3.67 -25.40 1.80
C ILE A 217 -4.36 -25.71 3.13
N ALA A 218 -5.66 -26.01 3.13
CA ALA A 218 -6.44 -26.29 4.35
C ALA A 218 -6.04 -27.62 5.00
N THR A 219 -5.85 -28.66 4.19
CA THR A 219 -5.55 -30.03 4.65
C THR A 219 -4.03 -30.28 4.79
N ASN A 220 -3.21 -29.31 4.38
CA ASN A 220 -1.75 -29.35 4.40
C ASN A 220 -1.17 -30.54 3.61
N GLY A 221 -1.44 -30.57 2.31
CA GLY A 221 -0.91 -31.59 1.38
C GLY A 221 0.63 -31.66 1.31
N GLU A 222 1.14 -32.67 0.61
CA GLU A 222 2.58 -33.01 0.58
C GLU A 222 3.48 -31.92 -0.02
N HIS A 223 2.92 -31.04 -0.86
CA HIS A 223 3.66 -30.00 -1.60
C HIS A 223 3.19 -28.57 -1.34
N VAL A 224 2.63 -28.31 -0.14
CA VAL A 224 2.07 -26.98 0.19
C VAL A 224 3.12 -25.89 0.19
N GLU A 225 4.36 -26.19 0.61
CA GLU A 225 5.43 -25.20 0.62
C GLU A 225 5.75 -24.71 -0.80
N GLU A 226 5.85 -25.61 -1.75
CA GLU A 226 6.12 -25.34 -3.16
C GLU A 226 4.96 -24.56 -3.77
N VAL A 227 3.72 -25.03 -3.56
CA VAL A 227 2.52 -24.35 -4.03
C VAL A 227 2.44 -22.91 -3.50
N LEU A 228 2.69 -22.68 -2.21
CA LEU A 228 2.68 -21.34 -1.60
C LEU A 228 3.83 -20.43 -2.08
N ARG A 229 4.93 -20.98 -2.60
CA ARG A 229 6.01 -20.16 -3.21
C ARG A 229 5.56 -19.54 -4.52
N HIS A 230 4.81 -20.28 -5.34
CA HIS A 230 4.24 -19.79 -6.58
C HIS A 230 3.13 -18.74 -6.36
N ILE A 231 2.48 -18.72 -5.19
CA ILE A 231 1.52 -17.66 -4.87
C ILE A 231 2.26 -16.37 -4.47
N ALA A 232 1.99 -15.30 -5.21
CA ALA A 232 2.52 -13.98 -4.91
C ALA A 232 1.85 -13.36 -3.66
N PRO A 233 2.52 -12.42 -2.97
CA PRO A 233 1.91 -11.71 -1.85
C PRO A 233 0.64 -10.95 -2.25
N PHE A 234 -0.39 -11.05 -1.41
CA PHE A 234 -1.66 -10.33 -1.54
C PHE A 234 -1.47 -8.87 -1.18
N ASP A 235 -2.04 -7.96 -1.97
CA ASP A 235 -2.09 -6.54 -1.64
C ASP A 235 -3.44 -6.23 -0.95
N PHE A 236 -3.43 -5.96 0.36
CA PHE A 236 -4.62 -5.48 1.07
C PHE A 236 -4.75 -3.96 1.06
N HIS A 237 -6.00 -3.53 1.15
CA HIS A 237 -6.32 -2.15 1.48
C HIS A 237 -6.30 -1.98 3.00
N PRO A 238 -5.95 -0.79 3.52
CA PRO A 238 -6.09 -0.52 4.94
C PRO A 238 -7.52 -0.80 5.39
N PRO A 239 -7.73 -1.46 6.55
CA PRO A 239 -9.09 -1.67 7.06
C PRO A 239 -9.78 -0.32 7.24
N ARG A 240 -11.05 -0.25 6.82
CA ARG A 240 -11.82 1.01 6.79
C ARG A 240 -11.81 1.74 8.14
N GLN A 241 -11.86 1.02 9.25
CA GLN A 241 -11.79 1.59 10.60
C GLN A 241 -10.50 2.38 10.84
N LEU A 242 -9.33 1.81 10.53
CA LEU A 242 -8.04 2.51 10.67
C LEU A 242 -7.89 3.69 9.69
N PHE A 243 -8.59 3.65 8.56
CA PHE A 243 -8.65 4.78 7.63
C PHE A 243 -9.48 5.91 8.24
N VAL A 244 -10.68 5.60 8.74
CA VAL A 244 -11.56 6.55 9.41
C VAL A 244 -10.87 7.16 10.62
N GLU A 245 -10.24 6.37 11.49
CA GLU A 245 -9.52 6.87 12.68
C GLU A 245 -8.36 7.80 12.33
N ARG A 246 -7.60 7.51 11.27
CA ARG A 246 -6.51 8.40 10.84
C ARG A 246 -7.03 9.75 10.36
N HIS A 247 -8.18 9.77 9.71
CA HIS A 247 -8.81 10.96 9.15
C HIS A 247 -9.85 11.62 10.06
N ARG A 248 -10.14 11.05 11.24
CA ARG A 248 -10.99 11.70 12.26
C ARG A 248 -10.32 12.98 12.76
N SER A 249 -11.15 14.01 12.91
CA SER A 249 -10.74 15.26 13.55
C SER A 249 -10.34 15.01 15.01
N VAL A 250 -9.56 15.91 15.60
CA VAL A 250 -9.13 15.78 17.00
C VAL A 250 -10.34 15.68 17.94
N HIS A 251 -11.40 16.43 17.66
CA HIS A 251 -12.68 16.40 18.37
C HIS A 251 -13.32 15.00 18.34
N GLN A 252 -13.44 14.39 17.15
CA GLN A 252 -13.98 13.03 16.99
C GLN A 252 -13.14 11.94 17.67
N LYS A 253 -11.85 12.18 17.91
CA LYS A 253 -11.00 11.26 18.68
C LYS A 253 -11.22 11.42 20.19
N LEU A 254 -11.44 12.65 20.66
CA LEU A 254 -11.72 12.96 22.07
C LEU A 254 -13.09 12.44 22.51
N GLU A 255 -14.12 12.55 21.65
CA GLU A 255 -15.47 12.01 21.88
C GLU A 255 -15.48 10.50 22.19
N ILE A 256 -14.56 9.73 21.60
CA ILE A 256 -14.48 8.27 21.77
C ILE A 256 -13.74 7.91 23.06
N VAL A 257 -12.69 8.68 23.39
CA VAL A 257 -11.84 8.40 24.55
C VAL A 257 -12.52 8.84 25.85
N ASN A 258 -13.29 9.92 25.84
CA ASN A 258 -14.07 10.40 26.98
C ASN A 258 -15.26 11.25 26.51
N LYS A 259 -16.44 10.65 26.40
CA LYS A 259 -17.68 11.39 26.08
C LYS A 259 -17.91 12.55 27.05
N ASP A 260 -17.62 12.34 28.33
CA ASP A 260 -17.81 13.33 29.40
C ASP A 260 -16.79 14.48 29.35
N SER A 261 -15.55 14.20 28.92
CA SER A 261 -14.51 15.23 28.75
C SER A 261 -14.78 16.15 27.57
N PHE A 262 -15.47 15.67 26.54
CA PHE A 262 -15.82 16.48 25.38
C PHE A 262 -16.94 17.47 25.69
N ALA A 263 -17.94 17.04 26.48
CA ALA A 263 -18.97 17.94 27.00
C ALA A 263 -18.36 19.09 27.82
N ALA A 264 -17.40 18.78 28.69
CA ALA A 264 -16.64 19.78 29.45
C ALA A 264 -15.83 20.74 28.55
N TYR A 265 -15.16 20.21 27.52
CA TYR A 265 -14.44 21.03 26.54
C TYR A 265 -15.38 21.97 25.76
N LEU A 266 -16.55 21.50 25.34
CA LEU A 266 -17.55 22.31 24.67
C LEU A 266 -18.12 23.39 25.60
N SER A 267 -18.40 23.06 26.87
CA SER A 267 -18.84 24.06 27.84
C SER A 267 -17.80 25.16 28.05
N ASP A 268 -16.51 24.81 28.11
CA ASP A 268 -15.43 25.80 28.23
C ASP A 268 -15.33 26.69 27.00
N GLN A 269 -15.47 26.14 25.78
CA GLN A 269 -15.48 26.93 24.55
C GLN A 269 -16.67 27.90 24.52
N LEU A 270 -17.87 27.46 24.92
CA LEU A 270 -19.05 28.31 25.02
C LEU A 270 -18.88 29.41 26.08
N GLN A 271 -18.26 29.10 27.22
CA GLN A 271 -17.94 30.11 28.22
C GLN A 271 -16.91 31.13 27.71
N LEU A 272 -15.91 30.70 26.94
CA LEU A 272 -14.90 31.59 26.35
C LEU A 272 -15.53 32.52 25.30
N THR A 273 -16.42 32.02 24.45
CA THR A 273 -17.14 32.85 23.46
C THR A 273 -18.07 33.84 24.15
N ALA A 274 -18.81 33.41 25.18
CA ALA A 274 -19.65 34.30 25.98
C ALA A 274 -18.82 35.39 26.69
N LYS A 275 -17.66 35.06 27.28
CA LYS A 275 -16.73 36.04 27.87
C LYS A 275 -16.23 37.05 26.84
N LYS A 276 -15.88 36.60 25.62
CA LYS A 276 -15.47 37.50 24.52
C LYS A 276 -16.60 38.43 24.11
N GLN A 277 -17.82 37.93 23.95
CA GLN A 277 -19.00 38.73 23.62
C GLN A 277 -19.29 39.78 24.70
N ARG A 278 -19.22 39.41 25.99
CA ARG A 278 -19.37 40.36 27.10
C ARG A 278 -18.30 41.46 27.10
N LYS A 279 -17.03 41.11 26.85
CA LYS A 279 -15.96 42.09 26.70
C LYS A 279 -16.21 43.04 25.52
N ALA A 280 -16.62 42.51 24.37
CA ALA A 280 -16.96 43.30 23.19
C ALA A 280 -18.18 44.24 23.43
N ALA A 281 -19.19 43.77 24.17
CA ALA A 281 -20.34 44.60 24.56
C ALA A 281 -19.92 45.70 25.54
N ALA A 282 -19.03 45.41 26.50
CA ALA A 282 -18.52 46.39 27.45
C ALA A 282 -17.65 47.47 26.76
N THR A 283 -16.82 47.09 25.79
CA THR A 283 -16.05 48.06 24.99
C THR A 283 -16.97 48.91 24.11
N ALA A 284 -17.99 48.32 23.50
CA ALA A 284 -19.01 49.06 22.73
C ALA A 284 -19.86 50.01 23.61
N LYS A 285 -20.14 49.64 24.86
CA LYS A 285 -20.84 50.51 25.81
C LYS A 285 -19.94 51.68 26.25
N LYS A 286 -18.66 51.42 26.52
CA LYS A 286 -17.67 52.46 26.85
C LYS A 286 -17.49 53.46 25.71
N SER A 287 -17.41 52.99 24.46
CA SER A 287 -17.31 53.88 23.29
C SER A 287 -18.57 54.73 23.11
N LYS A 288 -19.77 54.15 23.27
CA LYS A 288 -21.04 54.91 23.25
C LYS A 288 -21.13 55.96 24.36
N THR A 289 -20.73 55.64 25.59
CA THR A 289 -20.73 56.63 26.68
C THR A 289 -19.72 57.75 26.46
N ALA A 290 -18.56 57.44 25.87
CA ALA A 290 -17.57 58.45 25.51
C ALA A 290 -18.07 59.36 24.38
N SER A 291 -18.79 58.82 23.38
CA SER A 291 -19.40 59.64 22.32
C SER A 291 -20.55 60.52 22.82
N VAL A 292 -21.34 60.05 23.81
CA VAL A 292 -22.42 60.85 24.41
C VAL A 292 -21.82 62.00 25.25
N LYS A 293 -20.79 61.74 26.06
CA LYS A 293 -20.09 62.79 26.83
C LYS A 293 -19.44 63.84 25.92
N ARG A 294 -18.88 63.45 24.77
CA ARG A 294 -18.33 64.38 23.76
C ARG A 294 -19.38 65.20 23.00
N ARG A 295 -20.65 64.80 23.02
CA ARG A 295 -21.76 65.55 22.40
C ARG A 295 -22.49 66.47 23.37
N ALA A 296 -22.24 66.33 24.67
CA ALA A 296 -22.88 67.11 25.73
C ALA A 296 -21.95 68.17 26.35
N ALA A 297 -20.69 68.22 25.90
CA ALA A 297 -19.72 69.28 26.16
C ALA A 297 -19.53 70.08 24.87
#